data_AF-A0A8J6YVJ6-F1
#
_entry.id   AF-A0A8J6YVJ6-F1
#
_cell.length_a   1.000
_cell.length_b   1.000
_cell.length_c   1.000
_cell.angle_alpha   90.00
_cell.angle_beta   90.00
_cell.angle_gamma   90.00
#
_symmetry.space_group_name_H-M   'P 1'
#
loop_
_entity.id
_entity.type
_entity.pdbx_description
1 polymer ?
#
loop_
_entity_poly.entity_id
_entity_poly.type
_entity_poly.pdbx_seq_one_letter_code
_entity_poly.pdbx_strand_id
1 'polypeptide(L)' 'MKVLDQTLYKPTRKKLRRPELLAPAGNLEKLKFAVLYGADAVYIGGQQFGLR' A
#
# COMPACT_ATOMS: atom_id res chain seq x y z
N MET A 1 4.96 46.59 -9.15
CA MET A 1 4.12 45.52 -8.57
C MET A 1 3.48 44.72 -9.71
N LYS A 2 4.03 43.55 -10.06
CA LYS A 2 3.36 42.63 -10.99
C LYS A 2 2.28 41.90 -10.19
N VAL A 3 1.03 42.19 -10.50
CA VAL A 3 -0.13 41.42 -10.03
C VAL A 3 0.07 40.00 -10.55
N LEU A 4 0.33 39.06 -9.66
CA LEU A 4 0.44 37.65 -10.01
C LEU A 4 -0.97 37.18 -10.40
N ASP A 5 -1.16 36.99 -11.70
CA ASP A 5 -2.34 36.52 -12.38
C ASP A 5 -2.78 35.16 -11.79
N GLN A 6 -3.69 35.19 -10.81
CA GLN A 6 -4.23 34.01 -10.11
C GLN A 6 -4.93 33.02 -11.07
N THR A 7 -5.19 33.46 -12.30
CA THR A 7 -5.76 32.72 -13.43
C THR A 7 -4.91 31.54 -13.92
N LEU A 8 -3.64 31.42 -13.49
CA LEU A 8 -2.78 30.28 -13.85
C LEU A 8 -2.59 29.23 -12.74
N TYR A 9 -3.16 29.42 -11.54
CA TYR A 9 -3.10 28.41 -10.50
C TYR A 9 -4.20 27.35 -10.69
N LYS A 10 -3.90 26.32 -11.49
CA LYS A 10 -4.68 25.08 -11.56
C LYS A 10 -4.02 24.03 -10.66
N PRO A 11 -4.47 23.82 -9.41
CA PRO A 11 -3.98 22.72 -8.61
C PRO A 11 -4.43 21.40 -9.27
N THR A 12 -3.49 20.67 -9.86
CA THR A 12 -3.74 19.30 -10.30
C THR A 12 -4.06 18.46 -9.08
N ARG A 13 -5.33 18.12 -8.89
CA ARG A 13 -5.73 17.13 -7.88
C ARG A 13 -4.99 15.83 -8.16
N LYS A 14 -4.04 15.48 -7.29
CA LYS A 14 -3.35 14.18 -7.35
C LYS A 14 -4.41 13.09 -7.18
N LYS A 15 -4.59 12.26 -8.21
CA LYS A 15 -5.51 11.12 -8.13
C LYS A 15 -4.96 10.17 -7.07
N LEU A 16 -5.69 9.98 -5.97
CA LEU A 16 -5.32 8.99 -4.96
C LEU A 16 -5.42 7.62 -5.61
N ARG A 17 -4.35 6.82 -5.51
CA ARG A 17 -4.38 5.42 -5.92
C ARG A 17 -5.25 4.65 -4.93
N ARG A 18 -5.87 3.56 -5.40
CA ARG A 18 -6.57 2.64 -4.51
C ARG A 18 -5.57 2.12 -3.47
N PRO A 19 -5.92 2.07 -2.17
CA PRO A 19 -5.06 1.49 -1.16
C PRO A 19 -4.84 0.00 -1.45
N GLU A 20 -3.62 -0.49 -1.23
CA GLU A 20 -3.25 -1.90 -1.40
C GLU A 20 -3.29 -2.61 -0.04
N LEU A 21 -3.93 -3.77 0.02
CA LEU A 21 -4.08 -4.57 1.23
C LEU A 21 -2.89 -5.52 1.42
N LEU A 22 -2.13 -5.31 2.49
CA LEU A 22 -1.03 -6.18 2.90
C LEU A 22 -1.47 -7.10 4.05
N ALA A 23 -1.39 -8.41 3.84
CA ALA A 23 -1.69 -9.42 4.86
C ALA A 23 -0.43 -10.08 5.44
N PRO A 24 -0.43 -10.45 6.73
CA PRO A 24 0.63 -11.26 7.34
C PRO A 24 0.43 -12.76 7.09
N ALA A 25 1.49 -13.50 6.75
CA ALA A 25 1.47 -14.96 6.77
C ALA A 25 2.72 -15.53 7.46
N GLY A 26 2.52 -16.22 8.59
CA GLY A 26 3.57 -16.92 9.34
C GLY A 26 3.67 -18.42 9.03
N ASN A 27 2.74 -18.96 8.25
CA ASN A 27 2.73 -20.36 7.81
C ASN A 27 1.90 -20.50 6.52
N LEU A 28 1.92 -21.70 5.92
CA LEU A 28 1.25 -21.96 4.64
C LEU A 28 -0.27 -21.82 4.71
N GLU A 29 -0.91 -22.20 5.83
CA GLU A 29 -2.36 -22.03 5.99
C GLU A 29 -2.75 -20.56 5.96
N LYS A 30 -2.07 -19.71 6.73
CA LYS A 30 -2.33 -18.26 6.75
C LYS A 30 -2.09 -17.61 5.39
N LEU A 31 -1.08 -18.07 4.64
CA LEU A 31 -0.86 -17.62 3.26
C LEU A 31 -2.04 -17.95 2.36
N LYS A 32 -2.54 -19.19 2.41
CA LYS A 32 -3.72 -19.60 1.62
C LYS A 32 -4.93 -18.75 1.95
N PHE A 33 -5.19 -18.50 3.23
CA PHE A 33 -6.26 -17.59 3.66
C PHE A 33 -6.08 -16.17 3.13
N ALA A 34 -4.89 -15.59 3.27
CA ALA A 34 -4.61 -14.23 2.79
C ALA A 34 -4.92 -14.07 1.28
N VAL A 35 -4.54 -15.06 0.47
CA VAL A 35 -4.82 -15.05 -0.97
C VAL A 35 -6.31 -15.24 -1.25
N LEU A 36 -6.96 -16.21 -0.62
CA LEU A 36 -8.39 -16.49 -0.81
C LEU A 36 -9.29 -15.30 -0.45
N TYR A 37 -8.86 -14.49 0.53
CA TYR A 37 -9.61 -13.33 1.01
C TYR A 37 -9.25 -12.04 0.26
N GLY A 38 -8.38 -12.11 -0.76
CA GLY A 38 -8.12 -10.99 -1.66
C GLY A 38 -7.08 -10.00 -1.15
N ALA A 39 -6.06 -10.45 -0.42
CA ALA A 39 -4.89 -9.60 -0.15
C ALA A 39 -4.17 -9.24 -1.47
N ASP A 40 -3.84 -7.96 -1.64
CA ASP A 40 -3.05 -7.49 -2.78
C ASP A 40 -1.57 -7.91 -2.64
N ALA A 41 -1.09 -8.00 -1.39
CA ALA A 41 0.25 -8.47 -1.06
C ALA A 41 0.24 -9.26 0.26
N VAL A 42 1.21 -10.16 0.42
CA VAL A 42 1.38 -10.93 1.66
C VAL A 42 2.84 -10.87 2.09
N TYR A 43 3.12 -10.46 3.33
CA TYR A 43 4.47 -10.57 3.89
C TYR A 43 4.64 -11.90 4.61
N ILE A 44 5.80 -12.54 4.39
CA ILE A 44 6.14 -13.83 4.98
C ILE A 44 7.48 -13.68 5.69
N GLY A 45 7.51 -13.97 6.99
CA GLY A 45 8.73 -14.03 7.78
C GLY A 45 9.16 -15.48 7.98
N GLY A 46 10.37 -15.83 7.58
CA GLY A 46 10.96 -17.13 7.90
C GLY A 46 11.44 -17.17 9.36
N GLN A 47 11.32 -18.32 10.02
CA GLN A 47 11.85 -18.50 11.39
C GLN A 47 13.36 -18.25 11.50
N GLN A 48 14.10 -18.39 10.40
CA GLN A 48 15.55 -18.28 10.36
C GLN A 48 16.09 -16.86 10.65
N PHE A 49 15.26 -15.83 10.58
CA PHE A 49 15.64 -14.44 10.85
C PHE A 49 14.85 -13.84 12.03
N GLY A 50 14.25 -14.68 12.86
CA GLY A 50 13.62 -14.25 14.11
C GLY A 50 14.67 -13.85 15.14
N LEU A 51 14.57 -12.66 15.71
CA LEU A 51 15.42 -12.18 16.82
C LEU A 51 15.09 -12.83 18.18
N ARG A 52 14.53 -14.05 18.18
CA ARG A 52 14.12 -14.81 19.36
C ARG A 52 14.73 -16.20 19.33
#